data_AF-A0A7X7X4L0-F1
#
_entry.id   AF-A0A7X7X4L0-F1
#
_cell.length_a   1.000
_cell.length_b   1.000
_cell.length_c   1.000
_cell.angle_alpha   90.00
_cell.angle_beta   90.00
_cell.angle_gamma   90.00
#
_symmetry.space_group_name_H-M   'P 1'
#
loop_
_entity.id
_entity.type
_entity.pdbx_description
1 polymer ?
#
loop_
_entity_poly.entity_id
_entity_poly.type
_entity_poly.pdbx_seq_one_letter_code
_entity_poly.pdbx_strand_id
1 'polypeptide(L)'
;MRFTAHRVFFVWDFEEEEKWINEMAAKGMNLQGIGFCKYVFEEGTPGEYRYHLEWLRNRPNHPESVSYIRFLEETGAEHVGSFKNWIYLRKKKRGWRFRPVLRPGFAHRSF
;
A
#
# COMPACT_ATOMS: atom_id res chain seq x y z
N MET A 1 -11.15 -6.08 16.64
CA MET A 1 -9.91 -6.54 17.32
C MET A 1 -8.67 -6.20 16.47
N ARG A 2 -7.52 -5.92 17.10
CA ARG A 2 -6.26 -5.58 16.40
C ARG A 2 -5.24 -6.72 16.57
N PHE A 3 -4.58 -7.12 15.49
CA PHE A 3 -3.55 -8.16 15.51
C PHE A 3 -2.38 -7.84 14.59
N THR A 4 -1.27 -8.55 14.79
CA THR A 4 -0.07 -8.39 13.97
C THR A 4 0.20 -9.68 13.21
N ALA A 5 0.44 -9.55 11.90
CA ALA A 5 0.92 -10.63 11.05
C ALA A 5 2.40 -10.39 10.71
N HIS A 6 3.18 -11.47 10.70
CA HIS A 6 4.56 -11.45 10.22
C HIS A 6 4.65 -12.23 8.91
N ARG A 7 5.15 -11.57 7.87
CA ARG A 7 5.32 -12.16 6.54
C ARG A 7 6.50 -11.48 5.85
N VAL A 8 7.26 -12.25 5.07
CA VAL A 8 8.43 -11.76 4.34
C VAL A 8 8.08 -11.71 2.86
N PHE A 9 8.34 -10.56 2.24
CA PHE A 9 8.29 -10.36 0.80
C PHE A 9 9.63 -9.76 0.36
N PHE A 10 10.15 -10.21 -0.78
CA PHE A 10 11.29 -9.53 -1.38
C PHE A 10 10.84 -8.26 -2.10
N VAL A 11 11.79 -7.39 -2.43
CA VAL A 11 11.50 -6.09 -3.07
C VAL A 11 10.78 -6.26 -4.42
N TRP A 12 11.01 -7.37 -5.12
CA TRP A 12 10.36 -7.71 -6.39
C TRP A 12 9.01 -8.43 -6.23
N ASP A 13 8.65 -8.90 -5.03
CA ASP A 13 7.38 -9.60 -4.77
C ASP A 13 6.25 -8.63 -4.34
N PHE A 14 6.39 -7.33 -4.63
CA PHE A 14 5.46 -6.29 -4.21
C PHE A 14 4.03 -6.52 -4.74
N GLU A 15 3.88 -7.18 -5.89
CA GLU A 15 2.57 -7.53 -6.44
C GLU A 15 1.86 -8.60 -5.59
N GLU A 16 2.60 -9.61 -5.13
CA GLU A 16 2.08 -10.64 -4.22
C GLU A 16 1.83 -10.07 -2.81
N GLU A 17 2.66 -9.13 -2.36
CA GLU A 17 2.43 -8.38 -1.12
C GLU A 17 1.13 -7.57 -1.18
N GLU A 18 0.95 -6.76 -2.22
CA GLU A 18 -0.26 -5.97 -2.43
C GLU A 18 -1.50 -6.85 -2.52
N LYS A 19 -1.41 -7.96 -3.26
CA LYS A 19 -2.50 -8.94 -3.40
C LYS A 19 -2.88 -9.53 -2.06
N TRP A 20 -1.91 -10.00 -1.29
CA TRP A 20 -2.16 -10.57 0.04
C TRP A 20 -2.80 -9.54 0.99
N ILE A 21 -2.34 -8.29 1.00
CA ILE A 21 -2.96 -7.23 1.82
C ILE A 21 -4.41 -7.01 1.41
N ASN A 22 -4.71 -7.01 0.11
CA ASN A 22 -6.08 -6.89 -0.39
C ASN A 22 -6.95 -8.10 -0.07
N GLU A 23 -6.41 -9.32 -0.06
CA GLU A 23 -7.10 -10.53 0.40
C GLU A 23 -7.45 -10.46 1.89
N MET A 24 -6.56 -9.91 2.71
CA MET A 24 -6.83 -9.66 4.14
C MET A 24 -7.95 -8.62 4.32
N ALA A 25 -7.89 -7.50 3.57
CA ALA A 25 -8.92 -6.47 3.59
C ALA A 25 -10.29 -7.01 3.13
N ALA A 26 -10.32 -7.90 2.14
CA ALA A 26 -11.54 -8.56 1.68
C ALA A 26 -12.20 -9.41 2.78
N LYS A 27 -11.42 -9.91 3.74
CA LYS A 27 -11.91 -10.65 4.93
C LYS A 27 -12.26 -9.74 6.10
N GLY A 28 -12.18 -8.42 5.93
CA GLY A 28 -12.43 -7.43 6.99
C GLY A 28 -11.20 -7.09 7.82
N MET A 29 -10.00 -7.52 7.41
CA MET A 29 -8.76 -7.20 8.11
C MET A 29 -8.11 -5.99 7.45
N ASN A 30 -8.43 -4.81 7.94
CA ASN A 30 -7.93 -3.54 7.41
C ASN A 30 -6.53 -3.26 7.95
N LEU A 31 -5.57 -3.06 7.07
CA LEU A 31 -4.21 -2.68 7.43
C LEU A 31 -4.19 -1.28 8.04
N GLN A 32 -3.53 -1.16 9.20
CA GLN A 32 -3.35 0.07 9.99
C GLN A 32 -1.88 0.47 10.16
N GLY A 33 -0.93 -0.37 9.77
CA GLY A 33 0.48 -0.01 9.88
C GLY A 33 1.42 -1.10 9.37
N ILE A 34 2.63 -0.68 9.04
CA ILE A 34 3.70 -1.50 8.46
C ILE A 34 4.99 -1.32 9.27
N GLY A 35 5.79 -2.38 9.36
CA GLY A 35 7.17 -2.35 9.80
C GLY A 35 7.99 -3.42 9.05
N PHE A 36 9.23 -3.67 9.48
CA PHE A 36 10.04 -4.72 8.88
C PHE A 36 9.38 -6.10 9.02
N CYS A 37 8.93 -6.66 7.89
CA CYS A 37 8.19 -7.94 7.81
C CYS A 37 7.00 -8.03 8.78
N LYS A 38 6.39 -6.87 9.12
CA LYS A 38 5.36 -6.73 10.14
C LYS A 38 4.19 -5.93 9.60
N TYR A 39 2.99 -6.48 9.72
CA TYR A 39 1.75 -5.88 9.24
C TYR A 39 0.76 -5.85 10.39
N VAL A 40 0.24 -4.67 10.70
CA VAL A 40 -0.73 -4.51 11.78
C VAL A 40 -2.11 -4.33 11.17
N PHE A 41 -2.99 -5.27 11.46
CA PHE A 41 -4.36 -5.30 10.97
C PHE A 41 -5.35 -5.04 12.10
N GLU A 42 -6.49 -4.47 11.73
CA GLU A 42 -7.64 -4.27 12.59
C GLU A 42 -8.90 -4.77 11.88
N GLU A 43 -9.73 -5.50 12.61
CA GLU A 43 -11.05 -5.91 12.13
C GLU A 43 -11.90 -4.67 11.81
N GLY A 44 -12.47 -4.67 10.62
CA GLY A 44 -13.36 -3.66 10.10
C GLY A 44 -14.33 -4.25 9.08
N THR A 45 -14.88 -3.42 8.22
CA THR A 45 -15.86 -3.89 7.23
C THR A 45 -15.16 -4.69 6.12
N PRO A 46 -15.58 -5.93 5.81
CA PRO A 46 -15.02 -6.69 4.70
C PRO A 46 -15.06 -5.94 3.37
N GLY A 47 -13.89 -5.79 2.75
CA GLY A 47 -13.75 -5.10 1.47
C GLY A 47 -13.96 -3.58 1.52
N GLU A 48 -13.87 -2.96 2.69
CA GLU A 48 -14.02 -1.50 2.87
C GLU A 48 -12.98 -0.73 2.06
N TYR A 49 -11.72 -1.19 2.10
CA TYR A 49 -10.60 -0.55 1.45
C TYR A 49 -10.02 -1.42 0.32
N ARG A 50 -9.43 -0.73 -0.66
CA ARG A 50 -8.47 -1.30 -1.60
C ARG A 50 -7.10 -0.69 -1.32
N TYR A 51 -6.08 -1.52 -1.35
CA TYR A 51 -4.69 -1.14 -1.12
C TYR A 51 -3.90 -1.10 -2.42
N HIS A 52 -2.96 -0.17 -2.51
CA HIS A 52 -2.00 -0.02 -3.61
C HIS A 52 -0.62 0.31 -3.03
N LEU A 53 0.40 -0.41 -3.49
CA LEU A 53 1.79 -0.15 -3.14
C LEU A 53 2.44 0.70 -4.24
N GLU A 54 3.10 1.77 -3.83
CA GLU A 54 3.76 2.70 -4.75
C GLU A 54 5.25 2.86 -4.37
N TRP A 55 6.13 2.82 -5.36
CA TRP A 55 7.55 3.04 -5.16
C TRP A 55 7.89 4.52 -5.32
N LEU A 56 8.52 5.09 -4.30
CA LEU A 56 9.02 6.46 -4.33
C LEU A 56 10.46 6.53 -4.88
N ARG A 57 10.72 7.54 -5.70
CA ARG A 57 12.09 7.87 -6.14
C ARG A 57 13.01 8.18 -4.97
N ASN A 58 12.52 8.92 -3.97
CA ASN A 58 13.26 9.31 -2.77
C ASN A 58 12.61 8.71 -1.52
N ARG A 59 13.32 8.74 -0.37
CA ARG A 59 12.75 8.28 0.91
C ARG A 59 11.46 9.04 1.25
N PRO A 60 10.51 8.43 2.01
CA PRO A 60 9.22 9.05 2.34
C PRO A 60 9.30 10.43 3.01
N ASN A 61 10.40 10.72 3.72
CA ASN A 61 10.65 11.99 4.40
C ASN A 61 11.33 13.05 3.50
N HIS A 62 11.72 12.72 2.27
CA HIS A 62 12.29 13.67 1.33
C HIS A 62 11.21 14.66 0.87
N PRO A 63 11.51 15.98 0.74
CA PRO A 63 10.52 16.99 0.37
C PRO A 63 9.68 16.64 -0.87
N GLU A 64 10.33 16.16 -1.95
CA GLU A 64 9.62 15.73 -3.16
C GLU A 64 8.66 14.55 -2.92
N SER A 65 9.07 13.56 -2.12
CA SER A 65 8.24 12.41 -1.78
C SER A 65 7.06 12.84 -0.90
N VAL A 66 7.28 13.74 0.06
CA VAL A 66 6.22 14.30 0.89
C VAL A 66 5.20 15.05 0.03
N SER A 67 5.65 15.89 -0.90
CA SER A 67 4.75 16.59 -1.84
C SER A 67 3.97 15.62 -2.72
N TYR A 68 4.62 14.56 -3.22
CA TYR A 68 3.93 13.53 -4.01
C TYR A 68 2.89 12.75 -3.19
N ILE A 69 3.20 12.34 -1.96
CA ILE A 69 2.24 11.67 -1.08
C ILE A 69 1.03 12.58 -0.82
N ARG A 70 1.24 13.86 -0.52
CA ARG A 70 0.16 14.83 -0.32
C ARG A 70 -0.74 14.96 -1.56
N PHE A 71 -0.14 15.03 -2.74
CA PHE A 71 -0.89 15.04 -4.00
C PHE A 71 -1.75 13.77 -4.16
N LEU A 72 -1.25 12.59 -3.79
CA LEU A 72 -2.04 11.37 -3.79
C LEU A 72 -3.20 11.42 -2.78
N GLU A 73 -2.96 12.00 -1.60
CA GLU A 73 -3.98 12.18 -0.56
C GLU A 73 -5.12 13.10 -1.02
N GLU A 74 -4.84 14.13 -1.83
CA GLU A 74 -5.86 14.99 -2.45
C GLU A 74 -6.82 14.21 -3.36
N THR A 75 -6.40 13.06 -3.90
CA THR A 75 -7.28 12.17 -4.68
C THR A 75 -8.24 11.35 -3.81
N GLY A 76 -8.14 11.46 -2.49
CA GLY A 76 -8.86 10.65 -1.50
C GLY A 76 -8.18 9.31 -1.20
N ALA A 77 -6.90 9.15 -1.55
CA ALA A 77 -6.09 8.05 -1.02
C ALA A 77 -5.63 8.40 0.41
N GLU A 78 -5.34 7.39 1.21
CA GLU A 78 -4.83 7.52 2.58
C GLU A 78 -3.47 6.83 2.65
N HIS A 79 -2.43 7.51 3.15
CA HIS A 79 -1.13 6.90 3.40
C HIS A 79 -1.15 6.16 4.75
N VAL A 80 -1.06 4.83 4.68
CA VAL A 80 -1.12 3.93 5.85
C VAL A 80 0.24 3.81 6.52
N GLY A 81 1.31 3.85 5.74
CA GLY A 81 2.67 3.75 6.23
C GLY A 81 3.66 3.47 5.11
N SER A 82 4.93 3.41 5.48
CA SER A 82 6.03 3.29 4.52
C SER A 82 7.11 2.35 5.02
N PHE A 83 7.73 1.62 4.09
CA PHE A 83 8.92 0.82 4.36
C PHE A 83 9.96 1.02 3.24
N LYS A 84 11.16 1.48 3.61
CA LYS A 84 12.20 1.95 2.66
C LYS A 84 11.65 3.03 1.72
N ASN A 85 11.42 2.70 0.45
CA ASN A 85 10.86 3.59 -0.58
C ASN A 85 9.42 3.20 -0.96
N TRP A 86 8.90 2.11 -0.43
CA TRP A 86 7.52 1.71 -0.63
C TRP A 86 6.61 2.51 0.30
N ILE A 87 5.53 3.04 -0.25
CA ILE A 87 4.39 3.56 0.50
C ILE A 87 3.18 2.66 0.29
N TYR A 88 2.40 2.50 1.35
CA TYR A 88 1.21 1.67 1.39
C TYR A 88 0.02 2.62 1.44
N LEU A 89 -0.71 2.69 0.33
CA LEU A 89 -1.86 3.54 0.19
C LEU A 89 -3.12 2.70 0.31
N ARG A 90 -4.18 3.27 0.87
CA ARG A 90 -5.52 2.69 0.83
C ARG A 90 -6.54 3.70 0.35
N LYS A 91 -7.65 3.22 -0.18
CA LYS A 91 -8.82 4.06 -0.47
C LYS A 91 -10.09 3.26 -0.29
N LYS A 92 -11.16 3.93 0.15
CA LYS A 92 -12.49 3.30 0.25
C LYS A 92 -12.92 2.76 -1.11
N LYS A 93 -13.28 1.47 -1.16
CA LYS A 93 -13.71 0.79 -2.38
C LYS A 93 -15.05 1.32 -2.89
N ARG A 94 -15.91 1.80 -1.97
CA ARG A 94 -17.19 2.42 -2.29
C ARG A 94 -16.96 3.80 -2.93
N GLY A 95 -17.25 3.93 -4.22
CA GLY A 95 -17.09 5.18 -4.99
C GLY A 95 -15.85 5.26 -5.88
N TRP A 96 -15.08 4.17 -6.03
CA TRP A 96 -13.89 4.16 -6.91
C TRP A 96 -14.27 3.91 -8.38
N ARG A 97 -14.04 4.92 -9.25
CA ARG A 97 -13.98 4.72 -10.70
C ARG A 97 -12.55 4.32 -11.06
N PHE A 98 -12.38 3.13 -11.61
CA PHE A 98 -11.07 2.58 -11.97
C PHE A 98 -10.35 3.56 -12.91
N ARG A 99 -9.28 4.21 -12.41
CA ARG A 99 -8.29 4.87 -13.25
C ARG A 99 -7.02 4.03 -13.15
N PRO A 100 -6.54 3.40 -14.23
CA PRO A 100 -5.25 2.76 -14.21
C PRO A 100 -4.20 3.85 -13.95
N VAL A 101 -3.60 3.84 -12.77
CA VAL A 101 -2.35 4.56 -12.56
C VAL A 101 -1.32 3.78 -13.35
N LEU A 102 -0.79 4.40 -14.41
CA LEU A 102 0.32 3.84 -15.16
C LEU A 102 1.47 3.67 -14.17
N ARG A 103 1.77 2.42 -13.82
CA ARG A 103 2.99 2.10 -13.07
C ARG A 103 4.16 2.58 -13.93
N PRO A 104 5.08 3.42 -13.43
CA PRO A 104 6.42 3.42 -13.96
C PRO A 104 6.90 1.98 -13.82
N GLY A 105 6.97 1.27 -14.95
CA GLY A 105 7.34 -0.13 -14.93
C GLY A 105 8.67 -0.26 -14.21
N PHE A 106 8.78 -1.19 -13.28
CA PHE A 106 10.04 -1.89 -13.04
C PHE A 106 10.37 -2.69 -14.31
N ALA A 107 10.57 -2.00 -15.43
CA ALA A 107 11.15 -2.54 -16.62
C ALA A 107 12.66 -2.61 -16.39
N HIS A 108 13.07 -3.58 -15.57
CA HIS A 108 14.31 -4.30 -15.80
C HIS A 108 14.10 -5.74 -15.33
N ARG A 109 13.36 -6.49 -16.16
CA ARG A 109 13.91 -7.78 -16.56
C ARG A 109 15.22 -7.48 -17.27
N SER A 110 16.32 -7.71 -16.59
CA SER A 110 17.57 -8.04 -17.25
C SER A 110 18.04 -9.32 -16.59
N PHE A 111 18.19 -10.33 -17.45
CA PHE A 111 18.71 -11.66 -17.16
C PHE A 111 20.06 -11.62 -16.45
#